data_AF-A0A2H0BAB0-F1
#
_entry.id   AF-A0A2H0BAB0-F1
#
_cell.length_a   1.000
_cell.length_b   1.000
_cell.length_c   1.000
_cell.angle_alpha   90.00
_cell.angle_beta   90.00
_cell.angle_gamma   90.00
#
_symmetry.space_group_name_H-M   'P 1'
#
loop_
_entity.id
_entity.type
_entity.pdbx_description
1 polymer ?
#
loop_
_entity_poly.entity_id
_entity_poly.type
_entity_poly.pdbx_seq_one_letter_code
_entity_poly.pdbx_strand_id
1 'polypeptide(L)'
;MKFWKSISSDKNKYNSIDKKIVKEYNKNRNLKSRKYLCYAPFKSLTFFLAGDVMACWHNKQYLLGHYPEDSISDIWFGEKLKKLREHIINNDLTYGCEECEKHIKSSDFYSAGAWRYDYLSLKKSDYPISLDFQISNICNLECI
;
A
#
# COMPACT_ATOMS: atom_id res chain seq x y z
N MET A 1 5.05 -21.11 -12.83
CA MET A 1 5.58 -20.84 -11.48
C MET A 1 4.45 -20.51 -10.51
N LYS A 2 4.24 -21.32 -9.47
CA LYS A 2 3.19 -21.16 -8.45
C LYS A 2 3.73 -20.32 -7.28
N PHE A 3 3.48 -19.01 -7.24
CA PHE A 3 4.02 -18.09 -6.21
C PHE A 3 3.01 -17.59 -5.16
N TRP A 4 2.00 -18.40 -4.82
CA TRP A 4 1.08 -18.06 -3.73
C TRP A 4 0.77 -19.33 -2.93
N LYS A 5 1.75 -19.81 -2.15
CA LYS A 5 1.50 -20.79 -1.09
C LYS A 5 1.14 -20.06 0.19
N SER A 6 0.01 -20.47 0.76
CA SER A 6 -0.50 -20.20 2.11
C SER A 6 0.56 -19.70 3.09
N ILE A 7 0.54 -18.40 3.39
CA ILE A 7 1.25 -17.82 4.54
C ILE A 7 0.38 -18.12 5.76
N SER A 8 0.83 -19.02 6.63
CA SER A 8 0.20 -19.24 7.93
C SER A 8 0.42 -18.01 8.81
N SER A 9 -0.66 -17.43 9.33
CA SER A 9 -0.58 -16.27 10.22
C SER A 9 -0.13 -16.69 11.61
N ASP A 10 1.17 -16.58 11.86
CA ASP A 10 1.71 -16.64 13.21
C ASP A 10 1.36 -15.32 13.92
N LYS A 11 0.37 -15.37 14.83
CA LYS A 11 -0.22 -14.18 15.45
C LYS A 11 0.76 -13.35 16.29
N ASN A 12 1.89 -13.93 16.68
CA ASN A 12 2.93 -13.22 17.45
C ASN A 12 3.92 -12.46 16.56
N LYS A 13 3.87 -12.63 15.23
CA LYS A 13 4.82 -12.01 14.29
C LYS A 13 4.38 -10.63 13.80
N TYR A 14 3.09 -10.32 13.83
CA TYR A 14 2.51 -9.14 13.16
C TYR A 14 1.72 -8.26 14.13
N ASN A 15 1.81 -6.93 13.95
CA ASN A 15 1.07 -5.95 14.74
C ASN A 15 -0.30 -5.66 14.11
N SER A 16 -1.14 -6.69 14.03
CA SER A 16 -2.45 -6.58 13.38
C SER A 16 -3.36 -5.55 14.06
N ILE A 17 -4.05 -4.73 13.27
CA ILE A 17 -5.13 -3.85 13.76
C ILE A 17 -6.29 -4.70 14.33
N ASP A 18 -6.89 -4.22 15.42
CA ASP A 18 -8.05 -4.86 16.05
C ASP A 18 -9.19 -5.11 15.05
N LYS A 19 -9.75 -6.33 15.10
CA LYS A 19 -10.80 -6.77 14.16
C LYS A 19 -12.05 -5.89 14.18
N LYS A 20 -12.41 -5.30 15.32
CA LYS A 20 -13.54 -4.37 15.43
C LYS A 20 -13.24 -3.09 14.63
N ILE A 21 -12.04 -2.53 14.77
CA ILE A 21 -11.61 -1.36 14.01
C ILE A 21 -11.59 -1.67 12.50
N VAL A 22 -11.06 -2.82 12.10
CA VAL A 22 -11.08 -3.26 10.68
C VAL A 22 -12.52 -3.37 10.16
N LYS A 23 -13.45 -3.88 10.97
CA LYS A 23 -14.87 -3.97 10.59
C LYS A 23 -15.49 -2.58 10.42
N GLU A 24 -15.21 -1.63 11.31
CA GLU A 24 -15.68 -0.25 11.19
C GLU A 24 -15.12 0.45 9.95
N TYR A 25 -13.81 0.36 9.73
CA TYR A 25 -13.15 0.89 8.53
C TYR A 25 -13.81 0.36 7.24
N ASN A 26 -14.07 -0.95 7.20
CA ASN A 26 -14.70 -1.60 6.04
C ASN A 26 -16.15 -1.18 5.77
N LYS A 27 -16.87 -0.57 6.74
CA LYS A 27 -18.22 -0.02 6.47
C LYS A 27 -18.18 1.10 5.42
N ASN A 28 -17.06 1.83 5.33
CA ASN A 28 -16.86 2.93 4.40
C ASN A 28 -16.33 2.49 3.02
N ARG A 29 -16.12 1.18 2.80
CA ARG A 29 -15.46 0.63 1.61
C ARG A 29 -16.38 -0.26 0.80
N ASN A 30 -16.15 -0.39 -0.50
CA ASN A 30 -16.87 -1.34 -1.34
C ASN A 30 -16.63 -2.78 -0.87
N LEU A 31 -17.67 -3.62 -0.85
CA LEU A 31 -17.59 -5.03 -0.45
C LEU A 31 -16.45 -5.80 -1.13
N LYS A 32 -16.23 -5.56 -2.42
CA LYS A 32 -15.21 -6.25 -3.21
C LYS A 32 -13.78 -5.92 -2.74
N SER A 33 -13.59 -4.75 -2.15
CA SER A 33 -12.28 -4.24 -1.73
C SER A 33 -11.96 -4.53 -0.26
N ARG A 34 -12.72 -5.38 0.44
CA ARG A 34 -12.54 -5.63 1.88
C ARG A 34 -11.57 -6.76 2.22
N LYS A 35 -10.90 -7.37 1.22
CA LYS A 35 -9.97 -8.49 1.46
C LYS A 35 -8.72 -8.05 2.24
N TYR A 36 -8.19 -6.88 1.91
CA TYR A 36 -7.02 -6.29 2.54
C TYR A 36 -7.34 -4.87 3.00
N LEU A 37 -6.61 -4.34 3.99
CA LEU A 37 -6.75 -2.95 4.41
C LEU A 37 -6.42 -1.96 3.30
N CYS A 38 -5.49 -2.33 2.42
CA CYS A 38 -5.04 -1.51 1.29
C CYS A 38 -4.64 -2.40 0.10
N TYR A 39 -4.89 -1.92 -1.13
CA TYR A 39 -4.44 -2.58 -2.35
C TYR A 39 -3.18 -1.98 -2.97
N ALA A 40 -2.71 -0.82 -2.50
CA ALA A 40 -1.58 -0.12 -3.13
C ALA A 40 -0.34 -1.02 -3.29
N PRO A 41 0.14 -1.73 -2.25
CA PRO A 41 1.34 -2.59 -2.39
C PRO A 41 1.17 -3.77 -3.34
N PHE A 42 -0.07 -4.09 -3.76
CA PHE A 42 -0.37 -5.18 -4.68
C PHE A 42 -0.63 -4.70 -6.10
N LYS A 43 -0.82 -3.39 -6.32
CA LYS A 43 -1.37 -2.87 -7.57
C LYS A 43 -0.70 -1.62 -8.10
N SER A 44 0.05 -0.88 -7.28
CA SER A 44 0.66 0.39 -7.66
C SER A 44 2.13 0.49 -7.28
N LEU A 45 2.83 1.36 -8.00
CA LEU A 45 4.10 1.95 -7.60
C LEU A 45 4.01 3.47 -7.74
N THR A 46 4.66 4.20 -6.85
CA THR A 46 4.76 5.66 -6.89
C THR A 46 6.22 6.04 -6.99
N PHE A 47 6.56 6.83 -8.01
CA PHE A 47 7.90 7.35 -8.28
C PHE A 47 7.99 8.80 -7.82
N PHE A 48 8.98 9.10 -7.00
CA PHE A 48 9.25 10.44 -6.49
C PHE A 48 10.37 11.11 -7.31
N LEU A 49 10.48 12.43 -7.19
CA LEU A 49 11.40 13.24 -8.00
C LEU A 49 12.85 12.80 -7.93
N ALA A 50 13.30 12.31 -6.78
CA ALA A 50 14.67 11.87 -6.58
C ALA A 50 14.96 10.50 -7.21
N GLY A 51 13.96 9.80 -7.75
CA GLY A 51 14.09 8.41 -8.21
C GLY A 51 13.54 7.39 -7.20
N ASP A 52 13.23 7.80 -5.97
CA ASP A 52 12.68 6.91 -4.95
C ASP A 52 11.35 6.30 -5.37
N VAL A 53 11.19 5.00 -5.12
CA VAL A 53 9.97 4.25 -5.43
C VAL A 53 9.35 3.72 -4.15
N MET A 54 8.07 4.01 -3.92
CA MET A 54 7.26 3.48 -2.82
C MET A 54 5.97 2.82 -3.33
N ALA A 55 5.23 2.15 -2.44
CA ALA A 55 3.97 1.48 -2.82
C ALA A 55 2.82 2.46 -3.05
N CYS A 56 2.82 3.60 -2.35
CA CYS A 56 1.83 4.65 -2.46
C CYS A 56 2.37 5.99 -1.95
N TRP A 57 1.63 7.07 -2.23
CA TRP A 57 1.93 8.42 -1.76
C TRP A 57 2.05 8.59 -0.24
N HIS A 58 1.40 7.71 0.54
CA HIS A 58 1.33 7.78 2.01
C HIS A 58 2.37 6.86 2.68
N ASN A 59 3.01 5.97 1.92
CA ASN A 59 3.99 4.99 2.42
C ASN A 59 5.42 5.55 2.37
N LYS A 60 5.60 6.82 2.73
CA LYS A 60 6.88 7.53 2.54
C LYS A 60 8.04 7.01 3.40
N GLN A 61 7.74 6.22 4.44
CA GLN A 61 8.76 5.69 5.34
C GLN A 61 9.36 4.36 4.89
N TYR A 62 8.88 3.77 3.78
CA TYR A 62 9.37 2.47 3.31
C TYR A 62 9.76 2.50 1.83
N LEU A 63 11.05 2.72 1.59
CA LEU A 63 11.65 2.76 0.26
C LEU A 63 11.73 1.37 -0.37
N LEU A 64 11.07 1.17 -1.51
CA LEU A 64 11.09 -0.10 -2.25
C LEU A 64 12.33 -0.23 -3.14
N GLY A 65 12.81 0.87 -3.71
CA GLY A 65 13.99 0.94 -4.56
C GLY A 65 14.19 2.34 -5.12
N HIS A 66 15.20 2.50 -5.96
CA HIS A 66 15.58 3.78 -6.55
C HIS A 66 15.75 3.61 -8.06
N TYR A 67 15.03 4.40 -8.86
CA TYR A 67 15.08 4.36 -10.32
C TYR A 67 15.95 5.51 -10.84
N PRO A 68 16.87 5.27 -11.80
CA PRO A 68 17.00 4.08 -12.65
C PRO A 68 17.95 2.97 -12.18
N GLU A 69 18.52 3.07 -10.98
CA GLU A 69 19.51 2.13 -10.43
C GLU A 69 18.95 0.71 -10.28
N ASP A 70 17.72 0.61 -9.78
CA ASP A 70 16.94 -0.61 -9.69
C ASP A 70 15.94 -0.67 -10.86
N SER A 71 15.80 -1.85 -11.48
CA SER A 71 14.76 -2.05 -12.49
C SER A 71 13.37 -2.11 -11.85
N ILE A 72 12.33 -1.67 -12.55
CA ILE A 72 10.94 -1.77 -12.07
C ILE A 72 10.56 -3.22 -11.69
N SER A 73 11.08 -4.19 -12.44
CA SER A 73 10.89 -5.62 -12.17
C SER A 73 11.51 -6.01 -10.82
N ASP A 74 12.74 -5.59 -10.56
CA ASP A 74 13.45 -5.90 -9.31
C ASP A 74 12.76 -5.26 -8.11
N ILE A 75 12.29 -4.01 -8.25
CA ILE A 75 11.50 -3.33 -7.22
C ILE A 75 10.18 -4.08 -6.96
N TRP A 76 9.48 -4.48 -8.02
CA TRP A 76 8.14 -5.06 -7.93
C TRP A 76 8.11 -6.49 -7.38
N PHE A 77 9.11 -7.30 -7.77
CA PHE A 77 9.26 -8.69 -7.33
C PHE A 77 10.23 -8.84 -6.16
N GLY A 78 10.89 -7.76 -5.77
CA GLY A 78 11.90 -7.76 -4.71
C GLY A 78 11.36 -8.05 -3.32
N GLU A 79 12.27 -8.47 -2.45
CA GLU A 79 11.95 -8.85 -1.07
C GLU A 79 11.35 -7.70 -0.25
N LYS A 80 11.70 -6.44 -0.56
CA LYS A 80 11.15 -5.29 0.14
C LYS A 80 9.63 -5.18 -0.02
N LEU A 81 9.13 -5.22 -1.26
CA LEU A 81 7.70 -5.12 -1.54
C LEU A 81 6.96 -6.38 -1.12
N LYS A 82 7.59 -7.56 -1.24
CA LYS A 82 7.05 -8.82 -0.72
C LYS A 82 6.80 -8.76 0.79
N LYS A 83 7.76 -8.26 1.58
CA LYS A 83 7.56 -8.05 3.03
C LYS A 83 6.38 -7.13 3.32
N LEU A 84 6.30 -5.98 2.65
CA LEU A 84 5.17 -5.06 2.81
C LEU A 84 3.83 -5.77 2.54
N ARG A 85 3.73 -6.53 1.44
CA ARG A 85 2.52 -7.33 1.12
C ARG A 85 2.18 -8.33 2.22
N GLU A 86 3.17 -8.99 2.82
CA GLU A 86 2.96 -9.91 3.95
C GLU A 86 2.36 -9.20 5.17
N HIS A 87 2.85 -8.01 5.54
CA HIS A 87 2.26 -7.22 6.63
C HIS A 87 0.81 -6.84 6.31
N ILE A 88 0.52 -6.33 5.10
CA ILE A 88 -0.84 -5.95 4.72
C ILE A 88 -1.82 -7.14 4.73
N ILE A 89 -1.38 -8.33 4.28
CA ILE A 89 -2.20 -9.56 4.34
C ILE A 89 -2.62 -9.88 5.79
N ASN A 90 -1.77 -9.53 6.76
CA ASN A 90 -2.02 -9.75 8.18
C ASN A 90 -2.64 -8.53 8.88
N ASN A 91 -3.22 -7.57 8.13
CA ASN A 91 -3.79 -6.33 8.66
C ASN A 91 -2.80 -5.52 9.52
N ASP A 92 -1.52 -5.62 9.22
CA ASP A 92 -0.44 -4.92 9.89
C ASP A 92 0.02 -3.76 9.01
N LEU A 93 0.00 -2.55 9.58
CA LEU A 93 0.37 -1.30 8.91
C LEU A 93 1.69 -0.72 9.46
N THR A 94 2.39 -1.41 10.36
CA THR A 94 3.62 -0.90 11.00
C THR A 94 4.87 -1.04 10.12
N TYR A 95 4.68 -1.18 8.81
CA TYR A 95 5.76 -1.37 7.85
C TYR A 95 5.73 -0.25 6.80
N GLY A 96 5.80 0.99 7.29
CA GLY A 96 5.74 2.22 6.52
C GLY A 96 4.33 2.76 6.26
N CYS A 97 3.28 2.13 6.79
CA CYS A 97 1.88 2.57 6.62
C CYS A 97 1.31 3.19 7.91
N GLU A 98 2.17 3.68 8.80
CA GLU A 98 1.82 4.16 10.15
C GLU A 98 0.87 5.37 10.08
N GLU A 99 0.97 6.20 9.05
CA GLU A 99 0.02 7.31 8.83
C GLU A 99 -1.41 6.78 8.62
N CYS A 100 -1.57 5.80 7.72
CA CYS A 100 -2.84 5.11 7.52
C CYS A 100 -3.30 4.39 8.79
N GLU A 101 -2.36 3.79 9.54
CA GLU A 101 -2.65 3.14 10.82
C GLU A 101 -3.26 4.11 11.84
N LYS A 102 -2.66 5.29 12.00
CA LYS A 102 -3.14 6.34 12.91
C LYS A 102 -4.57 6.75 12.56
N HIS A 103 -4.83 7.08 11.30
CA HIS A 103 -6.16 7.46 10.83
C HIS A 103 -7.20 6.35 11.01
N ILE A 104 -6.84 5.10 10.70
CA ILE A 104 -7.75 3.96 10.90
C ILE A 104 -8.05 3.73 12.38
N LYS A 105 -7.04 3.81 13.26
CA LYS A 105 -7.23 3.64 14.72
C LYS A 105 -8.03 4.79 15.34
N SER A 106 -7.91 6.02 14.81
CA SER A 106 -8.67 7.18 15.29
C SER A 106 -10.07 7.31 14.66
N SER A 107 -10.52 6.33 13.88
CA SER A 107 -11.77 6.37 13.11
C SER A 107 -11.87 7.48 12.07
N ASP A 108 -10.75 8.10 11.70
CA ASP A 108 -10.64 9.09 10.64
C ASP A 108 -10.40 8.40 9.28
N PHE A 109 -11.38 7.59 8.88
CA PHE A 109 -11.20 6.64 7.78
C PHE A 109 -10.95 7.29 6.41
N TYR A 110 -11.49 8.49 6.18
CA TYR A 110 -11.33 9.19 4.90
C TYR A 110 -9.94 9.79 4.70
N SER A 111 -9.24 10.08 5.79
CA SER A 111 -7.85 10.54 5.75
C SER A 111 -6.86 9.40 5.52
N ALA A 112 -7.23 8.15 5.83
CA ALA A 112 -6.40 6.99 5.55
C ALA A 112 -6.24 6.80 4.03
N GLY A 113 -5.07 7.10 3.46
CA GLY A 113 -4.82 6.97 2.02
C GLY A 113 -5.09 5.58 1.44
N ALA A 114 -5.16 4.54 2.28
CA ALA A 114 -5.42 3.15 1.91
C ALA A 114 -6.70 2.94 1.09
N TRP A 115 -7.82 3.58 1.43
CA TRP A 115 -9.11 3.38 0.75
C TRP A 115 -9.12 3.95 -0.67
N ARG A 116 -8.25 4.95 -0.95
CA ARG A 116 -8.11 5.56 -2.28
C ARG A 116 -7.63 4.60 -3.34
N TYR A 117 -7.14 3.42 -2.96
CA TYR A 117 -6.71 2.36 -3.89
C TYR A 117 -7.80 1.32 -4.14
N ASP A 118 -9.00 1.47 -3.57
CA ASP A 118 -10.11 0.53 -3.73
C ASP A 118 -10.72 0.52 -5.14
N TYR A 119 -10.46 1.56 -5.94
CA TYR A 119 -10.89 1.63 -7.35
C TYR A 119 -10.08 0.69 -8.26
N LEU A 120 -8.90 0.25 -7.81
CA LEU A 120 -7.99 -0.56 -8.62
C LEU A 120 -8.58 -1.95 -8.89
N SER A 121 -8.36 -2.45 -10.10
CA SER A 121 -8.86 -3.75 -10.53
C SER A 121 -8.38 -4.88 -9.63
N LEU A 122 -9.33 -5.64 -9.11
CA LEU A 122 -9.07 -6.83 -8.29
C LEU A 122 -8.65 -8.05 -9.12
N LYS A 123 -8.71 -7.95 -10.45
CA LYS A 123 -8.21 -9.02 -11.34
C LYS A 123 -6.73 -9.26 -11.05
N LYS A 124 -6.32 -10.53 -11.12
CA LYS A 124 -4.91 -10.88 -10.95
C LYS A 124 -4.08 -10.22 -12.06
N SER A 125 -2.94 -9.65 -11.68
CA SER A 125 -1.93 -9.10 -12.57
C SER A 125 -0.57 -9.49 -11.99
N ASP A 126 0.38 -9.82 -12.86
CA ASP A 126 1.74 -10.14 -12.43
C ASP A 126 2.58 -8.86 -12.20
N TYR A 127 2.16 -7.73 -12.78
CA TYR A 127 2.79 -6.41 -12.69
C TYR A 127 1.85 -5.38 -12.03
N PRO A 128 2.34 -4.21 -11.59
CA PRO A 128 1.47 -3.13 -11.14
C PRO A 128 0.55 -2.71 -12.29
N ILE A 129 -0.68 -2.34 -11.95
CA ILE A 129 -1.68 -1.86 -12.90
C ILE A 129 -1.84 -0.33 -12.87
N SER A 130 -1.12 0.33 -11.97
CA SER A 130 -1.09 1.78 -11.80
C SER A 130 0.33 2.20 -11.45
N LEU A 131 0.80 3.26 -12.09
CA LEU A 131 2.07 3.91 -11.80
C LEU A 131 1.78 5.39 -11.58
N ASP A 132 2.16 5.91 -10.43
CA ASP A 132 2.02 7.32 -10.08
C ASP A 132 3.40 7.99 -10.16
N PHE A 133 3.48 9.17 -10.75
CA PHE A 133 4.74 9.90 -10.91
C PHE A 133 4.62 11.29 -10.28
N GLN A 134 5.52 11.60 -9.35
CA GLN A 134 5.75 12.98 -8.93
C GLN A 134 6.65 13.66 -9.96
N ILE A 135 6.04 14.42 -10.87
CA ILE A 135 6.75 15.11 -11.97
C ILE A 135 7.29 16.49 -11.57
N SER A 136 6.78 17.08 -10.50
CA SER A 136 7.19 18.41 -10.02
C SER A 136 6.92 18.54 -8.51
N ASN A 137 7.71 19.40 -7.86
CA ASN A 137 7.45 19.94 -6.51
C ASN A 137 7.09 21.43 -6.54
N ILE A 138 6.98 22.02 -7.74
CA ILE A 138 6.61 23.42 -7.94
C ILE A 138 5.09 23.49 -8.00
N CYS A 139 4.48 24.22 -7.07
CA CYS A 139 3.07 24.57 -7.07
C CYS A 139 2.96 26.08 -7.26
N ASN A 140 2.27 26.53 -8.30
CA ASN A 140 2.05 27.96 -8.55
C ASN A 140 0.87 28.54 -7.75
N LEU A 141 0.16 27.73 -6.96
CA LEU A 141 -0.99 28.14 -6.12
C LEU A 141 -2.09 28.91 -6.87
N GLU A 142 -2.17 28.77 -8.19
CA GLU A 142 -3.16 29.48 -9.02
C GLU A 142 -4.54 28.79 -9.03
N CYS A 143 -4.69 27.65 -8.36
CA CYS A 143 -5.95 26.93 -8.28
C CYS A 143 -6.90 27.62 -7.28
N ILE A 144 -7.86 28.39 -7.80
CA ILE A 144 -9.01 28.99 -7.07
C ILE A 144 -10.23 28.07 -7.20
#